data_AF-A0A934QBA1-F1
#
_entry.id   AF-A0A934QBA1-F1
#
_cell.length_a   1.000
_cell.length_b   1.000
_cell.length_c   1.000
_cell.angle_alpha   90.00
_cell.angle_beta   90.00
_cell.angle_gamma   90.00
#
_symmetry.space_group_name_H-M   'P 1'
#
loop_
_entity.id
_entity.type
_entity.pdbx_description
1 polymer ?
#
loop_
_entity_poly.entity_id
_entity_poly.type
_entity_poly.pdbx_seq_one_letter_code
_entity_poly.pdbx_strand_id
1 'polypeptide(L)'
;MLVNPLTTRRHATRVTATLTAALTLVAGLGVGAPAANAQAEQTEVRTVTANLYVGAKDTPIRRNAYVTNPATPPFNYPDSPMKNNAKLEVKADGTRLLTIPIVNNTFGVVSLPHSSIDGTVDVVSIGTTRWSTVNGPAQRVSTVTLDVTRLGTGAARTSFSPATEYANFFLYRGYKNWDLNLEFSS
;
A
#
# COMPACT_ATOMS: atom_id res chain seq x y z
N MET A 1 46.70 -23.42 32.40
CA MET A 1 45.60 -24.40 32.20
C MET A 1 44.32 -23.58 32.30
N LEU A 2 43.43 -23.41 31.33
CA LEU A 2 43.23 -23.92 29.97
C LEU A 2 42.25 -22.92 29.27
N VAL A 3 42.54 -22.57 28.00
CA VAL A 3 41.67 -22.10 26.88
C VAL A 3 40.45 -21.16 27.06
N ASN A 4 40.49 -20.08 26.28
CA ASN A 4 39.35 -19.39 25.65
C ASN A 4 38.64 -20.32 24.62
N PRO A 5 37.36 -20.08 24.28
CA PRO A 5 37.15 -19.49 22.96
C PRO A 5 36.00 -18.48 22.84
N LEU A 6 36.23 -17.56 21.89
CA LEU A 6 35.31 -16.60 21.31
C LEU A 6 34.05 -17.26 20.73
N THR A 7 32.87 -16.67 20.97
CA THR A 7 31.64 -17.00 20.24
C THR A 7 31.16 -15.79 19.42
N THR A 8 31.66 -15.76 18.18
CA THR A 8 31.07 -15.34 16.89
C THR A 8 29.81 -14.45 16.89
N ARG A 9 29.99 -13.20 16.47
CA ARG A 9 28.94 -12.34 15.89
C ARG A 9 28.55 -12.84 14.50
N ARG A 10 27.27 -13.17 14.28
CA ARG A 10 26.71 -13.37 12.92
C ARG A 10 26.12 -12.06 12.42
N HIS A 11 26.94 -11.24 11.75
CA HIS A 11 26.42 -10.21 10.87
C HIS A 11 26.32 -10.79 9.47
N ALA A 12 25.10 -11.01 8.99
CA ALA A 12 24.83 -11.40 7.62
C ALA A 12 25.14 -10.20 6.71
N THR A 13 26.20 -10.36 5.90
CA THR A 13 26.66 -9.43 4.88
C THR A 13 25.58 -9.21 3.83
N ARG A 14 25.13 -7.95 3.68
CA ARG A 14 24.38 -7.49 2.50
C ARG A 14 25.34 -7.42 1.32
N VAL A 15 25.17 -8.31 0.35
CA VAL A 15 25.86 -8.24 -0.94
C VAL A 15 25.01 -7.36 -1.88
N THR A 16 25.50 -6.16 -2.14
CA THR A 16 24.97 -5.28 -3.19
C THR A 16 25.56 -5.76 -4.52
N ALA A 17 24.75 -6.40 -5.36
CA ALA A 17 25.15 -6.76 -6.72
C ALA A 17 24.73 -5.63 -7.69
N THR A 18 25.66 -4.74 -8.01
CA THR A 18 25.57 -3.91 -9.21
C THR A 18 26.11 -4.71 -10.40
N LEU A 19 25.22 -5.14 -11.30
CA LEU A 19 25.60 -5.79 -12.55
C LEU A 19 25.54 -4.77 -13.70
N THR A 20 26.72 -4.32 -14.12
CA THR A 20 26.92 -3.66 -15.41
C THR A 20 27.15 -4.76 -16.44
N ALA A 21 26.20 -5.00 -17.34
CA ALA A 21 26.35 -5.99 -18.40
C ALA A 21 27.19 -5.41 -19.55
N ALA A 22 28.46 -5.82 -19.66
CA ALA A 22 29.26 -5.65 -20.87
C ALA A 22 29.28 -7.01 -21.60
N LEU A 23 28.64 -7.08 -22.76
CA LEU A 23 28.61 -8.29 -23.60
C LEU A 23 29.86 -8.31 -24.49
N THR A 24 30.78 -9.24 -24.25
CA THR A 24 31.85 -9.60 -25.19
C THR A 24 31.67 -11.06 -25.59
N LEU A 25 31.44 -11.31 -26.88
CA LEU A 25 31.22 -12.65 -27.42
C LEU A 25 32.58 -13.26 -27.80
N VAL A 26 33.01 -14.30 -27.10
CA VAL A 26 34.09 -15.20 -27.54
C VAL A 26 33.48 -16.58 -27.75
N ALA A 27 33.52 -17.06 -28.99
CA ALA A 27 33.13 -18.41 -29.34
C ALA A 27 34.23 -19.40 -28.91
N GLY A 28 33.88 -20.39 -28.08
CA GLY A 28 34.80 -21.44 -27.64
C GLY A 28 34.03 -22.61 -27.02
N LEU A 29 34.26 -23.80 -27.57
CA LEU A 29 33.68 -25.10 -27.21
C LEU A 29 33.99 -25.49 -25.75
N GLY A 30 32.99 -26.01 -25.02
CA GLY A 30 33.26 -26.79 -23.81
C GLY A 30 32.16 -26.79 -22.74
N VAL A 31 31.65 -28.00 -22.47
CA VAL A 31 30.97 -28.47 -21.23
C VAL A 31 29.72 -27.69 -20.79
N GLY A 32 28.56 -28.26 -21.10
CA GLY A 32 27.27 -27.74 -20.63
C GLY A 32 27.15 -27.76 -19.11
N ALA A 33 27.27 -26.59 -18.49
CA ALA A 33 26.63 -26.33 -17.21
C ALA A 33 25.10 -26.35 -17.43
N PRO A 34 24.28 -26.82 -16.48
CA PRO A 34 22.85 -26.59 -16.58
C PRO A 34 22.67 -25.07 -16.62
N ALA A 35 22.19 -24.56 -17.76
CA ALA A 35 21.68 -23.21 -17.82
C ALA A 35 20.57 -23.16 -16.78
N ALA A 36 20.85 -22.53 -15.64
CA ALA A 36 19.81 -22.13 -14.73
C ALA A 36 18.94 -21.16 -15.54
N ASN A 37 17.83 -21.67 -16.06
CA ASN A 37 16.77 -20.84 -16.61
C ASN A 37 16.29 -19.97 -15.46
N ALA A 38 16.90 -18.79 -15.31
CA ALA A 38 16.31 -17.69 -14.59
C ALA A 38 15.12 -17.26 -15.43
N GLN A 39 14.03 -18.01 -15.31
CA GLN A 39 12.75 -17.65 -15.89
C GLN A 39 12.37 -16.34 -15.20
N ALA A 40 12.40 -15.24 -15.94
CA ALA A 40 12.00 -13.95 -15.42
C ALA A 40 10.61 -14.11 -14.79
N GLU A 41 10.49 -13.79 -13.50
CA GLU A 41 9.24 -13.89 -12.77
C GLU A 41 8.22 -12.99 -13.47
N GLN A 42 7.25 -13.60 -14.16
CA GLN A 42 6.23 -12.86 -14.88
C GLN A 42 5.35 -12.14 -13.85
N THR A 43 5.47 -10.82 -13.84
CA THR A 43 4.65 -9.93 -13.02
C THR A 43 3.72 -9.17 -13.94
N GLU A 44 2.42 -9.34 -13.76
CA GLU A 44 1.43 -8.58 -14.49
C GLU A 44 1.03 -7.34 -13.69
N VAL A 45 1.09 -6.17 -14.31
CA VAL A 45 0.69 -4.91 -13.73
C VAL A 45 -0.48 -4.34 -14.51
N ARG A 46 -1.56 -4.01 -13.81
CA ARG A 46 -2.74 -3.37 -14.41
C ARG A 46 -3.33 -2.29 -13.52
N THR A 47 -4.04 -1.36 -14.14
CA THR A 47 -4.82 -0.35 -13.42
C THR A 47 -6.20 -0.91 -13.09
N VAL A 48 -6.67 -0.69 -11.87
CA VAL A 48 -7.97 -1.16 -11.36
C VAL A 48 -8.68 -0.03 -10.62
N THR A 49 -9.94 -0.27 -10.24
CA THR A 49 -10.69 0.64 -9.38
C THR A 49 -10.61 0.17 -7.94
N ALA A 50 -10.02 0.98 -7.06
CA ALA A 50 -9.99 0.68 -5.63
C ALA A 50 -10.07 1.96 -4.81
N ASN A 51 -11.05 2.05 -3.93
CA ASN A 51 -11.32 3.23 -3.14
C ASN A 51 -11.27 2.92 -1.65
N LEU A 52 -10.73 3.87 -0.90
CA LEU A 52 -10.78 3.87 0.56
C LEU A 52 -11.71 5.00 1.00
N TYR A 53 -12.60 4.72 1.95
CA TYR A 53 -13.57 5.71 2.42
C TYR A 53 -14.02 5.52 3.86
N VAL A 54 -14.39 6.63 4.49
CA VAL A 54 -15.13 6.65 5.75
C VAL A 54 -16.62 6.63 5.46
N GLY A 55 -17.36 5.80 6.18
CA GLY A 55 -18.81 5.62 5.98
C GLY A 55 -19.62 6.87 6.35
N ALA A 56 -20.73 7.10 5.63
CA ALA A 56 -21.59 8.28 5.80
C ALA A 56 -22.10 8.54 7.23
N LYS A 57 -22.20 7.49 8.06
CA LYS A 57 -22.63 7.60 9.47
C LYS A 57 -21.63 8.37 10.33
N ASP A 58 -20.35 8.35 9.98
CA ASP A 58 -19.26 8.88 10.79
C ASP A 58 -18.82 10.27 10.32
N THR A 59 -19.07 10.62 9.05
CA THR A 59 -18.54 11.84 8.45
C THR A 59 -19.43 13.07 8.73
N PRO A 60 -18.83 14.27 8.87
CA PRO A 60 -19.61 15.51 9.02
C PRO A 60 -20.38 15.90 7.76
N ILE A 61 -20.03 15.32 6.60
CA ILE A 61 -20.68 15.60 5.32
C ILE A 61 -21.90 14.70 5.05
N ARG A 62 -22.23 13.77 5.96
CA ARG A 62 -23.38 12.83 5.88
C ARG A 62 -23.41 12.00 4.60
N ARG A 63 -22.23 11.77 4.01
CA ARG A 63 -21.97 10.98 2.79
C ARG A 63 -20.69 10.19 3.00
N ASN A 64 -20.47 9.15 2.22
CA ASN A 64 -19.17 8.46 2.23
C ASN A 64 -18.08 9.49 1.90
N ALA A 65 -16.99 9.51 2.66
CA ALA A 65 -15.85 10.38 2.40
C ALA A 65 -14.70 9.55 1.84
N TYR A 66 -14.52 9.60 0.53
CA TYR A 66 -13.49 8.88 -0.21
C TYR A 66 -12.13 9.56 -0.04
N VAL A 67 -11.24 8.98 0.75
CA VAL A 67 -9.89 9.52 0.98
C VAL A 67 -9.00 9.39 -0.27
N THR A 68 -9.44 8.61 -1.26
CA THR A 68 -8.87 8.49 -2.61
C THR A 68 -9.31 9.59 -3.57
N ASN A 69 -10.31 10.40 -3.21
CA ASN A 69 -10.82 11.49 -4.04
C ASN A 69 -10.16 12.82 -3.61
N PRO A 70 -9.54 13.60 -4.52
CA PRO A 70 -8.86 14.85 -4.17
C PRO A 70 -9.79 16.04 -3.88
N ALA A 71 -11.10 15.90 -4.08
CA ALA A 71 -12.08 16.97 -3.86
C ALA A 71 -12.07 17.49 -2.41
N THR A 72 -12.16 18.81 -2.26
CA THR A 72 -12.11 19.49 -0.96
C THR A 72 -13.20 20.54 -0.80
N PRO A 73 -13.88 20.61 0.36
CA PRO A 73 -14.87 21.65 0.65
C PRO A 73 -14.25 23.05 0.77
N PRO A 74 -15.05 24.13 0.60
CA PRO A 74 -16.51 24.13 0.44
C PRO A 74 -17.01 23.91 -0.99
N PHE A 75 -16.14 24.01 -1.99
CA PHE A 75 -16.55 24.03 -3.41
C PHE A 75 -16.79 22.64 -4.01
N ASN A 76 -16.14 21.60 -3.46
CA ASN A 76 -16.33 20.21 -3.86
C ASN A 76 -16.35 19.31 -2.62
N TYR A 77 -16.81 18.07 -2.76
CA TYR A 77 -16.80 17.09 -1.68
C TYR A 77 -16.17 15.79 -2.17
N PRO A 78 -15.40 15.07 -1.33
CA PRO A 78 -14.86 13.77 -1.67
C PRO A 78 -15.92 12.67 -1.52
N ASP A 79 -17.11 12.87 -2.08
CA ASP A 79 -18.28 12.01 -1.85
C ASP A 79 -18.57 11.02 -2.98
N SER A 80 -17.68 10.97 -3.97
CA SER A 80 -17.77 10.09 -5.13
C SER A 80 -16.53 9.20 -5.25
N PRO A 81 -16.69 7.90 -5.59
CA PRO A 81 -15.57 7.00 -5.81
C PRO A 81 -14.79 7.39 -7.08
N MET A 82 -13.48 7.12 -7.07
CA MET A 82 -12.62 7.26 -8.24
C MET A 82 -12.65 5.98 -9.08
N LYS A 83 -12.38 6.09 -10.38
CA LYS A 83 -12.22 4.94 -11.29
C LYS A 83 -10.77 4.83 -11.74
N ASN A 84 -10.30 3.62 -12.00
CA ASN A 84 -8.96 3.34 -12.55
C ASN A 84 -7.84 4.09 -11.81
N ASN A 85 -7.93 4.11 -10.48
CA ASN A 85 -7.11 4.96 -9.61
C ASN A 85 -6.04 4.19 -8.84
N ALA A 86 -6.02 2.86 -8.91
CA ALA A 86 -5.09 2.01 -8.18
C ALA A 86 -4.33 1.07 -9.10
N LYS A 87 -3.15 0.60 -8.65
CA LYS A 87 -2.30 -0.36 -9.37
C LYS A 87 -2.43 -1.73 -8.73
N LEU A 88 -2.82 -2.73 -9.50
CA LEU A 88 -2.77 -4.14 -9.09
C LEU A 88 -1.57 -4.81 -9.76
N GLU A 89 -0.75 -5.44 -8.94
CA GLU A 89 0.39 -6.26 -9.34
C GLU A 89 0.11 -7.71 -8.99
N VAL A 90 0.11 -8.58 -10.00
CA VAL A 90 -0.07 -10.02 -9.85
C VAL A 90 1.27 -10.69 -10.14
N LYS A 91 1.86 -11.30 -9.13
CA LYS A 91 3.14 -11.99 -9.23
C LYS A 91 2.97 -13.41 -9.77
N ALA A 92 4.07 -14.01 -10.20
CA ALA A 92 4.07 -15.36 -10.77
C ALA A 92 3.62 -16.44 -9.75
N ASP A 93 3.84 -16.20 -8.45
CA ASP A 93 3.41 -17.08 -7.35
C ASP A 93 1.91 -16.94 -7.00
N GLY A 94 1.19 -16.06 -7.68
CA GLY A 94 -0.22 -15.76 -7.43
C GLY A 94 -0.46 -14.68 -6.38
N THR A 95 0.59 -14.12 -5.77
CA THR A 95 0.48 -12.98 -4.85
C THR A 95 -0.10 -11.77 -5.58
N ARG A 96 -1.08 -11.11 -4.96
CA ARG A 96 -1.74 -9.92 -5.52
C ARG A 96 -1.52 -8.71 -4.61
N LEU A 97 -0.77 -7.73 -5.10
CA LEU A 97 -0.47 -6.50 -4.38
C LEU A 97 -1.23 -5.31 -4.98
N LEU A 98 -2.09 -4.69 -4.19
CA LEU A 98 -2.90 -3.54 -4.59
C LEU A 98 -2.33 -2.26 -3.96
N THR A 99 -1.88 -1.32 -4.79
CA THR A 99 -1.40 -0.01 -4.34
C THR A 99 -2.44 1.06 -4.62
N ILE A 100 -2.89 1.75 -3.56
CA ILE A 100 -3.96 2.74 -3.57
C ILE A 100 -3.40 4.10 -3.14
N PRO A 101 -3.51 5.15 -3.98
CA PRO A 101 -3.14 6.50 -3.59
C PRO A 101 -4.20 7.14 -2.68
N ILE A 102 -3.78 7.73 -1.56
CA ILE A 102 -4.61 8.49 -0.62
C ILE A 102 -4.29 9.98 -0.80
N VAL A 103 -5.17 10.69 -1.48
CA VAL A 103 -4.91 12.04 -1.98
C VAL A 103 -5.76 13.12 -1.31
N ASN A 104 -6.81 12.74 -0.57
CA ASN A 104 -7.72 13.72 0.02
C ASN A 104 -7.03 14.60 1.07
N ASN A 105 -7.36 15.89 1.07
CA ASN A 105 -6.77 16.90 1.96
C ASN A 105 -7.72 17.38 3.08
N THR A 106 -8.95 16.89 3.09
CA THR A 106 -9.99 17.19 4.07
C THR A 106 -10.12 16.10 5.13
N PHE A 107 -10.04 14.83 4.74
CA PHE A 107 -10.02 13.65 5.60
C PHE A 107 -8.72 12.92 5.32
N GLY A 108 -7.76 13.04 6.23
CA GLY A 108 -6.43 12.44 6.07
C GLY A 108 -6.28 11.23 6.96
N VAL A 109 -5.99 10.08 6.36
CA VAL A 109 -5.63 8.86 7.09
C VAL A 109 -4.28 9.07 7.77
N VAL A 110 -4.22 8.84 9.07
CA VAL A 110 -2.99 8.94 9.88
C VAL A 110 -2.40 7.56 10.12
N SER A 111 -3.25 6.58 10.44
CA SER A 111 -2.87 5.18 10.60
C SER A 111 -4.07 4.26 10.40
N LEU A 112 -3.80 2.99 10.15
CA LEU A 112 -4.79 1.92 10.02
C LEU A 112 -4.20 0.61 10.57
N PRO A 113 -5.04 -0.32 11.05
CA PRO A 113 -4.63 -1.67 11.43
C PRO A 113 -3.89 -2.40 10.33
N HIS A 114 -3.04 -3.35 10.71
CA HIS A 114 -2.30 -4.18 9.75
C HIS A 114 -3.21 -5.07 8.91
N SER A 115 -4.33 -5.54 9.44
CA SER A 115 -5.24 -6.45 8.74
C SER A 115 -6.67 -5.89 8.75
N SER A 116 -7.45 -6.25 7.75
CA SER A 116 -8.88 -6.00 7.74
C SER A 116 -9.60 -6.79 8.84
N ILE A 117 -10.82 -6.38 9.20
CA ILE A 117 -11.62 -7.00 10.27
C ILE A 117 -11.90 -8.48 9.98
N ASP A 118 -12.21 -8.81 8.73
CA ASP A 118 -12.43 -10.19 8.26
C ASP A 118 -11.12 -10.96 8.02
N GLY A 119 -9.99 -10.29 8.25
CA GLY A 119 -8.66 -10.80 8.02
C GLY A 119 -8.29 -10.99 6.56
N THR A 120 -9.14 -10.70 5.57
CA THR A 120 -8.93 -11.02 4.13
C THR A 120 -7.86 -10.19 3.41
N VAL A 121 -7.50 -9.04 3.98
CA VAL A 121 -6.54 -8.09 3.40
C VAL A 121 -5.53 -7.66 4.45
N ASP A 122 -4.26 -7.67 4.08
CA ASP A 122 -3.16 -7.20 4.95
C ASP A 122 -2.45 -5.98 4.36
N VAL A 123 -1.99 -5.08 5.21
CA VAL A 123 -1.20 -3.91 4.85
C VAL A 123 0.26 -4.33 4.72
N VAL A 124 0.78 -4.26 3.50
CA VAL A 124 2.19 -4.58 3.19
C VAL A 124 3.09 -3.38 3.41
N SER A 125 2.66 -2.21 2.95
CA SER A 125 3.43 -0.97 3.18
C SER A 125 2.55 0.28 3.18
N ILE A 126 3.03 1.32 3.85
CA ILE A 126 2.41 2.63 3.95
C ILE A 126 3.46 3.66 3.51
N GLY A 127 3.10 4.50 2.54
CA GLY A 127 3.83 5.72 2.26
C GLY A 127 3.16 6.90 2.94
N THR A 128 3.96 7.83 3.46
CA THR A 128 3.47 9.07 4.05
C THR A 128 3.92 10.28 3.25
N THR A 129 3.22 11.39 3.42
CA THR A 129 3.62 12.69 2.87
C THR A 129 3.42 13.78 3.90
N ARG A 130 4.16 14.88 3.76
CA ARG A 130 3.95 16.08 4.57
C ARG A 130 2.53 16.61 4.32
N TRP A 131 1.88 17.02 5.41
CA TRP A 131 0.55 17.59 5.34
C TRP A 131 0.48 18.86 6.18
N SER A 132 0.03 19.95 5.56
CA SER A 132 -0.15 21.23 6.23
C SER A 132 -1.52 21.26 6.91
N THR A 133 -1.54 21.08 8.22
CA THR A 133 -2.73 21.17 9.06
C THR A 133 -2.54 22.24 10.12
N VAL A 134 -3.63 22.87 10.57
CA VAL A 134 -3.62 23.76 11.73
C VAL A 134 -3.71 22.89 12.98
N ASN A 135 -2.67 22.88 13.82
CA ASN A 135 -2.56 22.10 15.06
C ASN A 135 -2.86 20.59 14.92
N GLY A 136 -2.69 20.05 13.71
CA GLY A 136 -2.92 18.64 13.41
C GLY A 136 -1.62 17.88 13.15
N PRO A 137 -1.72 16.68 12.57
CA PRO A 137 -0.54 15.91 12.21
C PRO A 137 0.25 16.61 11.10
N ALA A 138 1.59 16.52 11.18
CA ALA A 138 2.51 17.06 10.18
C ALA A 138 2.64 16.17 8.93
N GLN A 139 2.17 14.93 9.02
CA GLN A 139 2.17 13.95 7.93
C GLN A 139 0.84 13.21 7.89
N ARG A 140 0.52 12.64 6.72
CA ARG A 140 -0.55 11.67 6.56
C ARG A 140 -0.10 10.53 5.67
N VAL A 141 -0.86 9.45 5.68
CA VAL A 141 -0.75 8.40 4.66
C VAL A 141 -1.06 9.00 3.29
N SER A 142 -0.18 8.75 2.32
CA SER A 142 -0.30 9.16 0.92
C SER A 142 -0.49 8.00 -0.03
N THR A 143 -0.09 6.80 0.38
CA THR A 143 -0.31 5.56 -0.36
C THR A 143 -0.34 4.40 0.61
N VAL A 144 -1.11 3.37 0.27
CA VAL A 144 -1.09 2.08 0.96
C VAL A 144 -0.97 0.97 -0.07
N THR A 145 -0.08 0.01 0.20
CA THR A 145 0.00 -1.24 -0.55
C THR A 145 -0.57 -2.36 0.31
N LEU A 146 -1.54 -3.06 -0.24
CA LEU A 146 -2.30 -4.12 0.40
C LEU A 146 -2.00 -5.46 -0.28
N ASP A 147 -1.89 -6.52 0.50
CA ASP A 147 -1.99 -7.89 0.01
C ASP A 147 -3.49 -8.23 -0.08
N VAL A 148 -3.94 -8.46 -1.32
CA VAL A 148 -5.32 -8.80 -1.65
C VAL A 148 -5.42 -10.21 -2.26
N THR A 149 -4.41 -11.05 -2.04
CA THR A 149 -4.36 -12.42 -2.58
C THR A 149 -5.59 -13.24 -2.17
N ARG A 150 -6.10 -12.99 -0.97
CA ARG A 150 -7.24 -13.72 -0.38
C ARG A 150 -8.60 -13.10 -0.72
N LEU A 151 -8.63 -11.97 -1.43
CA LEU A 151 -9.88 -11.46 -2.02
C LEU A 151 -10.25 -12.29 -3.25
N GLY A 152 -11.55 -12.56 -3.43
CA GLY A 152 -12.05 -13.21 -4.62
C GLY A 152 -11.75 -12.43 -5.92
N THR A 153 -12.07 -13.04 -7.05
CA THR A 153 -12.05 -12.38 -8.36
C THR A 153 -13.35 -11.60 -8.54
N GLY A 154 -13.31 -10.27 -8.43
CA GLY A 154 -14.48 -9.40 -8.62
C GLY A 154 -14.57 -8.28 -7.59
N ALA A 155 -15.76 -7.69 -7.50
CA ALA A 155 -16.03 -6.61 -6.55
C ALA A 155 -16.02 -7.14 -5.10
N ALA A 156 -15.25 -6.50 -4.23
CA ALA A 156 -15.13 -6.87 -2.83
C ALA A 156 -15.15 -5.64 -1.92
N ARG A 157 -15.66 -5.83 -0.70
CA ARG A 157 -15.63 -4.82 0.35
C ARG A 157 -15.13 -5.42 1.65
N THR A 158 -14.23 -4.70 2.32
CA THR A 158 -13.76 -5.03 3.67
C THR A 158 -13.43 -3.73 4.41
N SER A 159 -13.12 -3.81 5.69
CA SER A 159 -12.90 -2.63 6.52
C SER A 159 -11.71 -2.82 7.45
N PHE A 160 -11.02 -1.73 7.75
CA PHE A 160 -9.98 -1.64 8.78
C PHE A 160 -10.54 -0.83 9.94
N SER A 161 -10.56 -1.42 11.15
CA SER A 161 -11.14 -0.77 12.33
C SER A 161 -10.35 -1.02 13.61
N PRO A 162 -10.16 0.02 14.46
CA PRO A 162 -10.33 1.43 14.14
C PRO A 162 -9.14 1.95 13.32
N ALA A 163 -9.37 2.77 12.30
CA ALA A 163 -8.33 3.60 11.70
C ALA A 163 -8.29 4.97 12.38
N THR A 164 -7.10 5.57 12.48
CA THR A 164 -6.95 6.95 12.94
C THR A 164 -6.95 7.88 11.75
N GLU A 165 -7.85 8.85 11.75
CA GLU A 165 -7.91 9.92 10.76
C GLU A 165 -7.82 11.29 11.43
N TYR A 166 -7.43 12.30 10.66
CA TYR A 166 -7.59 13.69 11.03
C TYR A 166 -8.56 14.35 10.06
N ALA A 167 -9.67 14.86 10.60
CA ALA A 167 -10.56 15.72 9.83
C ALA A 167 -9.97 17.14 9.82
N ASN A 168 -9.62 17.63 8.64
CA ASN A 168 -9.25 19.03 8.39
C ASN A 168 -10.44 19.80 7.76
N PHE A 169 -11.63 19.58 8.29
CA PHE A 169 -12.88 20.20 7.85
C PHE A 169 -13.32 21.28 8.85
N PHE A 170 -13.73 22.45 8.36
CA PHE A 170 -14.12 23.58 9.21
C PHE A 170 -15.23 23.20 10.20
N LEU A 171 -15.12 23.63 11.46
CA LEU A 171 -15.98 23.27 12.61
C LEU A 171 -15.98 21.79 13.04
N TYR A 172 -15.31 20.90 12.30
CA TYR A 172 -15.22 19.47 12.65
C TYR A 172 -13.76 19.00 12.74
N ARG A 173 -12.82 19.92 12.97
CA ARG A 173 -11.40 19.58 13.00
C ARG A 173 -11.04 18.65 14.15
N GLY A 174 -10.09 17.76 13.91
CA GLY A 174 -9.47 16.95 14.95
C GLY A 174 -9.28 15.49 14.56
N TYR A 175 -8.63 14.76 15.45
CA TYR A 175 -8.46 13.31 15.33
C TYR A 175 -9.80 12.59 15.48
N LYS A 176 -9.95 11.52 14.72
CA LYS A 176 -11.12 10.64 14.67
C LYS A 176 -10.66 9.19 14.63
N ASN A 177 -11.43 8.32 15.26
CA ASN A 177 -11.28 6.88 15.14
C ASN A 177 -12.48 6.39 14.35
N TRP A 178 -12.25 6.08 13.08
CA TRP A 178 -13.29 5.70 12.13
C TRP A 178 -12.90 4.42 11.41
N ASP A 179 -13.91 3.72 10.89
CA ASP A 179 -13.67 2.56 10.06
C ASP A 179 -13.27 3.03 8.67
N LEU A 180 -12.13 2.54 8.19
CA LEU A 180 -11.68 2.78 6.83
C LEU A 180 -12.09 1.60 5.95
N ASN A 181 -13.01 1.85 5.03
CA ASN A 181 -13.58 0.81 4.18
C ASN A 181 -12.85 0.74 2.85
N LEU A 182 -12.48 -0.45 2.42
CA LEU A 182 -11.98 -0.75 1.08
C LEU A 182 -13.14 -1.17 0.19
N GLU A 183 -13.27 -0.53 -0.96
CA GLU A 183 -14.09 -0.97 -2.08
C GLU A 183 -13.18 -1.26 -3.26
N PHE A 184 -13.08 -2.51 -3.67
CA PHE A 184 -12.19 -3.00 -4.71
C PHE A 184 -12.98 -3.59 -5.88
N SER A 185 -12.56 -3.29 -7.11
CA SER A 185 -13.08 -3.89 -8.34
C SER A 185 -11.94 -4.02 -9.36
N SER A 186 -11.60 -5.27 -9.71
CA SER A 186 -10.61 -5.63 -10.74
C SER A 186 -11.22 -6.10 -12.04
#